data_AF-A0A3N6M439-F1
#
_entry.id   AF-A0A3N6M439-F1
#
_cell.length_a   1.000
_cell.length_b   1.000
_cell.length_c   1.000
_cell.angle_alpha   90.00
_cell.angle_beta   90.00
_cell.angle_gamma   90.00
#
_symmetry.space_group_name_H-M   'P 1'
#
loop_
_entity.id
_entity.type
_entity.pdbx_description
1 polymer ?
#
loop_
_entity_poly.entity_id
_entity_poly.type
_entity_poly.pdbx_seq_one_letter_code
_entity_poly.pdbx_strand_id
1 'polypeptide(L)'
;MDAIRSPPIETLAIACKRYGPGRMPGAGRRDIGAGYAGSAAALAIAIGFALSMAVLPTLGLSSDFAHPFWGLAALVSLPIVVPVAFVASVFVWRALPSDVPYFGVVAGFLATVVTYLASLAIVFLIRLLWFWWTGAESVLVDVGGFVALIGLFATVLTVWLTIPVGCVSGAIYEYARRISSA
;
A
#
# COMPACT_ATOMS: atom_id res chain seq x y z
N MET A 1 13.85 -6.97 -42.96
CA MET A 1 13.93 -7.59 -41.62
C MET A 1 13.96 -6.44 -40.64
N ASP A 2 12.78 -5.97 -40.25
CA ASP A 2 12.59 -4.74 -39.50
C ASP A 2 12.87 -4.92 -38.01
N ALA A 3 13.69 -4.02 -37.49
CA ALA A 3 14.01 -3.90 -36.08
C ALA A 3 12.76 -3.52 -35.28
N ILE A 4 12.47 -4.29 -34.24
CA ILE A 4 11.42 -4.02 -33.26
C ILE A 4 11.76 -2.71 -32.54
N ARG A 5 11.17 -1.60 -32.99
CA ARG A 5 11.16 -0.32 -32.26
C ARG A 5 10.58 -0.58 -30.88
N SER A 6 11.34 -0.26 -29.84
CA SER A 6 10.85 -0.19 -28.46
C SER A 6 10.68 1.27 -28.02
N PRO A 7 9.66 2.01 -28.52
CA PRO A 7 9.37 3.38 -28.10
C PRO A 7 8.80 3.57 -26.67
N PRO A 8 8.28 2.54 -25.93
CA PRO A 8 7.65 2.84 -24.63
C PRO A 8 8.69 3.06 -23.52
N ILE A 9 9.87 2.44 -23.57
CA ILE A 9 10.85 2.52 -22.48
C ILE A 9 11.51 3.90 -22.42
N GLU A 10 11.83 4.50 -23.57
CA GLU A 10 12.43 5.83 -23.61
C GLU A 10 11.44 6.92 -23.14
N THR A 11 10.16 6.79 -23.52
CA THR A 11 9.10 7.69 -23.06
C THR A 11 8.84 7.55 -21.55
N LEU A 12 8.84 6.31 -21.03
CA LEU A 12 8.77 6.03 -19.59
C LEU A 12 10.00 6.54 -18.84
N ALA A 13 11.20 6.44 -19.43
CA ALA A 13 12.43 6.94 -18.85
C ALA A 13 12.46 8.48 -18.80
N ILE A 14 12.01 9.16 -19.86
CA ILE A 14 11.86 10.63 -19.90
C ILE A 14 10.79 11.08 -18.90
N ALA A 15 9.66 10.39 -18.83
CA ALA A 15 8.62 10.67 -17.85
C ALA A 15 9.12 10.43 -16.41
N CYS A 16 9.87 9.35 -16.14
CA CYS A 16 10.52 9.11 -14.84
C CYS A 16 11.63 10.13 -14.54
N LYS A 17 12.37 10.63 -15.52
CA LYS A 17 13.36 11.69 -15.27
C LYS A 17 12.68 13.04 -14.98
N ARG A 18 11.55 13.33 -15.64
CA ARG A 18 10.86 14.63 -15.59
C ARG A 18 9.84 14.73 -14.45
N TYR A 19 9.22 13.62 -14.08
CA TYR A 19 8.17 13.50 -13.05
C TYR A 19 8.47 12.45 -11.97
N GLY A 20 9.53 11.67 -12.12
CA GLY A 20 9.82 10.58 -11.19
C GLY A 20 10.39 11.06 -9.85
N PRO A 21 10.68 10.09 -8.98
CA PRO A 21 10.85 10.31 -7.55
C PRO A 21 12.01 11.27 -7.21
N GLY A 22 13.01 11.43 -8.08
CA GLY A 22 14.12 12.37 -7.86
C GLY A 22 13.74 13.85 -7.69
N ARG A 23 12.50 14.24 -8.04
CA ARG A 23 11.98 15.60 -7.81
C ARG A 23 11.14 15.75 -6.54
N MET A 24 10.83 14.64 -5.86
CA MET A 24 10.05 14.68 -4.63
C MET A 24 10.96 15.08 -3.46
N PRO A 25 10.47 15.92 -2.52
CA PRO A 25 11.29 16.41 -1.43
C PRO A 25 11.83 15.24 -0.61
N GLY A 26 13.17 15.21 -0.47
CA GLY A 26 13.89 14.21 0.32
C GLY A 26 14.06 12.83 -0.34
N ALA A 27 13.56 12.59 -1.56
CA ALA A 27 13.57 11.27 -2.19
C ALA A 27 14.97 10.69 -2.50
N GLY A 28 16.00 11.52 -2.49
CA GLY A 28 17.40 11.06 -2.55
C GLY A 28 17.85 10.32 -1.29
N ARG A 29 17.14 10.46 -0.17
CA ARG A 29 17.40 9.70 1.04
C ARG A 29 16.75 8.32 0.97
N ARG A 30 17.49 7.30 1.42
CA ARG A 30 17.09 5.88 1.42
C ARG A 30 15.73 5.64 2.06
N ASP A 31 15.50 6.31 3.18
CA ASP A 31 14.29 6.15 4.00
C ASP A 31 13.08 6.81 3.34
N ILE A 32 13.24 8.06 2.90
CA ILE A 32 12.16 8.84 2.28
C ILE A 32 11.77 8.27 0.90
N GLY A 33 12.74 7.83 0.10
CA GLY A 33 12.47 7.18 -1.19
C GLY A 33 11.67 5.87 -1.03
N ALA A 34 11.96 5.09 0.01
CA ALA A 34 11.16 3.90 0.34
C ALA A 34 9.72 4.27 0.73
N GLY A 35 9.55 5.38 1.46
CA GLY A 35 8.24 5.99 1.73
C GLY A 35 7.41 6.18 0.46
N TYR A 36 7.99 6.84 -0.55
CA TYR A 36 7.30 7.07 -1.82
C TYR A 36 6.98 5.76 -2.54
N ALA A 37 7.92 4.81 -2.59
CA ALA A 37 7.71 3.50 -3.20
C ALA A 37 6.55 2.72 -2.53
N GLY A 38 6.53 2.66 -1.19
CA GLY A 38 5.46 2.00 -0.44
C GLY A 38 4.10 2.67 -0.60
N SER A 39 4.05 4.00 -0.58
CA SER A 39 2.82 4.76 -0.80
C SER A 39 2.25 4.58 -2.22
N ALA A 40 3.12 4.52 -3.23
CA ALA A 40 2.73 4.25 -4.60
C ALA A 40 2.21 2.82 -4.77
N ALA A 41 2.85 1.84 -4.13
CA ALA A 41 2.38 0.46 -4.11
C ALA A 41 1.00 0.34 -3.46
N ALA A 42 0.79 0.98 -2.30
CA ALA A 42 -0.51 1.00 -1.62
C ALA A 42 -1.61 1.61 -2.49
N LEU A 43 -1.32 2.75 -3.14
CA LEU A 43 -2.25 3.40 -4.06
C LEU A 43 -2.60 2.50 -5.25
N ALA A 44 -1.60 1.89 -5.89
CA ALA A 44 -1.79 1.01 -7.03
C ALA A 44 -2.66 -0.21 -6.67
N ILE A 45 -2.42 -0.82 -5.51
CA ILE A 45 -3.22 -1.95 -5.03
C ILE A 45 -4.66 -1.51 -4.75
N ALA A 46 -4.86 -0.39 -4.06
CA ALA A 46 -6.21 0.10 -3.74
C ALA A 46 -7.03 0.40 -5.00
N ILE A 47 -6.42 1.03 -6.01
CA ILE A 47 -7.06 1.28 -7.31
C ILE A 47 -7.34 -0.04 -8.04
N GLY A 48 -6.36 -0.94 -8.11
CA GLY A 48 -6.52 -2.25 -8.77
C GLY A 48 -7.62 -3.10 -8.13
N PHE A 49 -7.70 -3.09 -6.80
CA PHE A 49 -8.74 -3.76 -6.04
C PHE A 49 -10.12 -3.12 -6.31
N ALA A 50 -10.20 -1.79 -6.28
CA ALA A 50 -11.46 -1.09 -6.57
C ALA A 50 -11.99 -1.36 -7.98
N LEU A 51 -11.11 -1.36 -8.98
CA LEU A 51 -11.46 -1.72 -10.35
C LEU A 51 -11.90 -3.17 -10.46
N SER A 52 -11.18 -4.09 -9.80
CA SER A 52 -11.55 -5.51 -9.79
C SER A 52 -12.95 -5.72 -9.20
N MET A 53 -13.27 -5.05 -8.09
CA MET A 53 -14.59 -5.13 -7.46
C MET A 53 -15.71 -4.49 -8.28
N ALA A 54 -15.38 -3.59 -9.22
CA ALA A 54 -16.35 -3.03 -10.17
C ALA A 54 -16.56 -3.92 -11.40
N VAL A 55 -15.52 -4.63 -11.86
CA VAL A 55 -15.54 -5.43 -13.10
C VAL A 55 -16.00 -6.86 -12.86
N LEU A 56 -15.62 -7.51 -11.76
CA LEU A 56 -16.00 -8.91 -11.49
C LEU A 56 -17.52 -9.18 -11.56
N PRO A 57 -18.40 -8.31 -11.02
CA PRO A 57 -19.85 -8.50 -11.13
C PRO A 57 -20.34 -8.46 -12.58
N THR A 58 -19.75 -7.62 -13.43
CA THR A 58 -20.16 -7.49 -14.84
C THR A 58 -19.76 -8.71 -15.68
N LEU A 59 -18.77 -9.49 -15.20
CA LEU A 59 -18.35 -10.76 -15.78
C LEU A 59 -19.15 -11.96 -15.25
N GLY A 60 -20.20 -11.74 -14.45
CA GLY A 60 -21.02 -12.81 -13.87
C GLY A 60 -20.41 -13.50 -12.65
N LEU A 61 -19.28 -12.99 -12.13
CA LEU A 61 -18.65 -13.45 -10.89
C LEU A 61 -19.21 -12.66 -9.70
N SER A 62 -20.53 -12.67 -9.53
CA SER A 62 -21.19 -12.01 -8.40
C SER A 62 -21.19 -12.91 -7.17
N SER A 63 -20.64 -12.41 -6.08
CA SER A 63 -20.72 -13.00 -4.74
C SER A 63 -20.71 -11.87 -3.71
N ASP A 64 -21.08 -12.14 -2.46
CA ASP A 64 -21.01 -11.15 -1.38
C ASP A 64 -19.59 -10.58 -1.20
N PHE A 65 -18.58 -11.31 -1.64
CA PHE A 65 -17.17 -10.91 -1.63
C PHE A 65 -16.77 -10.07 -2.85
N ALA A 66 -17.41 -10.28 -4.01
CA ALA A 66 -17.19 -9.54 -5.24
C ALA A 66 -18.27 -8.46 -5.40
N HIS A 67 -18.27 -7.47 -4.50
CA HIS A 67 -19.27 -6.41 -4.44
C HIS A 67 -18.64 -5.02 -4.54
N PRO A 68 -19.22 -4.08 -5.33
CA PRO A 68 -18.66 -2.73 -5.52
C PRO A 68 -18.45 -1.93 -4.22
N PHE A 69 -19.22 -2.24 -3.17
CA PHE A 69 -19.04 -1.70 -1.82
C PHE A 69 -17.59 -1.84 -1.33
N TRP A 70 -16.97 -3.01 -1.53
CA TRP A 70 -15.60 -3.26 -1.09
C TRP A 70 -14.58 -2.44 -1.87
N GLY A 71 -14.83 -2.23 -3.17
CA GLY A 71 -14.00 -1.34 -3.98
C GLY A 71 -14.09 0.12 -3.53
N LEU A 72 -15.29 0.61 -3.24
CA LEU A 72 -15.48 1.96 -2.70
C LEU A 72 -14.84 2.12 -1.31
N ALA A 73 -14.97 1.11 -0.44
CA ALA A 73 -14.33 1.12 0.88
C ALA A 73 -12.80 1.25 0.76
N ALA A 74 -12.18 0.56 -0.20
CA ALA A 74 -10.75 0.70 -0.47
C ALA A 74 -10.37 2.13 -0.89
N LEU A 75 -11.17 2.78 -1.76
CA LEU A 75 -10.92 4.15 -2.19
C LEU A 75 -11.10 5.16 -1.05
N VAL A 76 -12.15 5.01 -0.23
CA VAL A 76 -12.40 5.87 0.93
C VAL A 76 -11.29 5.74 1.98
N SER A 77 -10.60 4.59 2.04
CA SER A 77 -9.49 4.36 2.96
C SER A 77 -8.17 5.06 2.54
N LEU A 78 -8.03 5.50 1.28
CA LEU A 78 -6.80 6.07 0.74
C LEU A 78 -6.19 7.22 1.56
N PRO A 79 -6.98 8.19 2.09
CA PRO A 79 -6.44 9.27 2.91
C PRO A 79 -5.75 8.80 4.19
N ILE A 80 -6.04 7.57 4.65
CA ILE A 80 -5.41 6.95 5.81
C ILE A 80 -4.29 6.01 5.35
N VAL A 81 -4.58 5.10 4.42
CA VAL A 81 -3.65 4.02 4.03
C VAL A 81 -2.41 4.57 3.34
N VAL A 82 -2.53 5.58 2.47
CA VAL A 82 -1.39 6.12 1.70
C VAL A 82 -0.36 6.80 2.61
N PRO A 83 -0.75 7.73 3.52
CA PRO A 83 0.20 8.31 4.48
C PRO A 83 0.80 7.27 5.43
N VAL A 84 -0.01 6.31 5.89
CA VAL A 84 0.48 5.25 6.78
C VAL A 84 1.50 4.37 6.06
N ALA A 85 1.25 3.99 4.82
CA ALA A 85 2.19 3.21 4.01
C ALA A 85 3.51 3.95 3.79
N PHE A 86 3.46 5.27 3.59
CA PHE A 86 4.65 6.10 3.52
C PHE A 86 5.45 6.03 4.83
N VAL A 87 4.81 6.32 5.96
CA VAL A 87 5.48 6.36 7.28
C VAL A 87 6.00 4.98 7.66
N ALA A 88 5.22 3.92 7.43
CA ALA A 88 5.61 2.54 7.69
C ALA A 88 6.86 2.15 6.88
N SER A 89 6.90 2.49 5.60
CA SER A 89 8.04 2.21 4.74
C SER A 89 9.28 3.01 5.15
N VAL A 90 9.13 4.29 5.49
CA VAL A 90 10.23 5.10 6.05
C VAL A 90 10.75 4.48 7.34
N PHE A 91 9.85 4.09 8.25
CA PHE A 91 10.19 3.50 9.54
C PHE A 91 10.96 2.19 9.38
N VAL A 92 10.44 1.27 8.55
CA VAL A 92 11.07 -0.03 8.31
C VAL A 92 12.44 0.13 7.67
N TRP A 93 12.60 1.03 6.70
CA TRP A 93 13.91 1.26 6.06
C TRP A 93 14.94 1.92 6.99
N ARG A 94 14.51 2.54 8.09
CA ARG A 94 15.40 3.08 9.13
C ARG A 94 15.71 2.06 10.23
N ALA A 95 14.75 1.22 10.57
CA ALA A 95 14.86 0.25 11.66
C ALA A 95 15.52 -1.06 11.23
N LEU A 96 15.37 -1.46 9.96
CA LEU A 96 15.87 -2.75 9.48
C LEU A 96 17.40 -2.73 9.34
N PRO A 97 18.13 -3.69 9.95
CA PRO A 97 19.58 -3.81 9.83
C PRO A 97 20.02 -3.99 8.37
N SER A 98 21.18 -3.44 8.01
CA SER A 98 21.67 -3.45 6.62
C SER A 98 22.28 -4.78 6.16
N ASP A 99 22.53 -5.70 7.07
CA ASP A 99 23.10 -7.03 6.87
C ASP A 99 22.05 -8.11 6.53
N VAL A 100 20.76 -7.75 6.51
CA VAL A 100 19.66 -8.67 6.19
C VAL A 100 19.73 -9.12 4.72
N PRO A 101 19.74 -10.44 4.45
CA PRO A 101 19.69 -10.96 3.08
C PRO A 101 18.35 -10.60 2.43
N TYR A 102 18.38 -10.25 1.13
CA TYR A 102 17.21 -9.78 0.39
C TYR A 102 16.50 -8.60 1.06
N PHE A 103 17.28 -7.65 1.58
CA PHE A 103 16.81 -6.48 2.35
C PHE A 103 15.51 -5.87 1.80
N GLY A 104 15.43 -5.61 0.49
CA GLY A 104 14.28 -4.98 -0.15
C GLY A 104 12.99 -5.82 -0.06
N VAL A 105 13.09 -7.14 -0.21
CA VAL A 105 11.94 -8.06 -0.06
C VAL A 105 11.46 -8.03 1.39
N VAL A 106 12.38 -8.17 2.35
CA VAL A 106 12.06 -8.19 3.78
C VAL A 106 11.50 -6.85 4.23
N ALA A 107 12.10 -5.75 3.79
CA ALA A 107 11.64 -4.41 4.10
C ALA A 107 10.25 -4.14 3.51
N GLY A 108 10.01 -4.57 2.26
CA GLY A 108 8.69 -4.47 1.62
C GLY A 108 7.61 -5.25 2.36
N PHE A 109 7.90 -6.50 2.74
CA PHE A 109 7.00 -7.32 3.56
C PHE A 109 6.68 -6.64 4.90
N LEU A 110 7.71 -6.24 5.65
CA LEU A 110 7.54 -5.61 6.96
C LEU A 110 6.78 -4.29 6.84
N ALA A 111 7.05 -3.48 5.82
CA ALA A 111 6.33 -2.23 5.59
C ALA A 111 4.84 -2.49 5.32
N THR A 112 4.50 -3.51 4.54
CA THR A 112 3.10 -3.92 4.33
C THR A 112 2.45 -4.35 5.65
N VAL A 113 3.11 -5.19 6.45
CA VAL A 113 2.57 -5.64 7.75
C VAL A 113 2.34 -4.46 8.69
N VAL A 114 3.33 -3.57 8.83
CA VAL A 114 3.22 -2.36 9.67
C VAL A 114 2.11 -1.45 9.15
N THR A 115 1.94 -1.34 7.83
CA THR A 115 0.86 -0.55 7.23
C THR A 115 -0.51 -1.07 7.65
N TYR A 116 -0.77 -2.38 7.55
CA TYR A 116 -2.03 -2.96 8.01
C TYR A 116 -2.30 -2.67 9.48
N LEU A 117 -1.32 -2.94 10.35
CA LEU A 117 -1.48 -2.78 11.79
C LEU A 117 -1.72 -1.31 12.16
N ALA A 118 -0.95 -0.39 11.60
CA ALA A 118 -1.08 1.04 11.87
C ALA A 118 -2.39 1.61 11.30
N SER A 119 -2.80 1.22 10.09
CA SER A 119 -4.07 1.65 9.52
C SER A 119 -5.26 1.14 10.34
N LEU A 120 -5.24 -0.11 10.80
CA LEU A 120 -6.28 -0.65 11.69
C LEU A 120 -6.32 0.07 13.03
N ALA A 121 -5.16 0.37 13.62
CA ALA A 121 -5.09 1.15 14.85
C ALA A 121 -5.69 2.56 14.66
N ILE A 122 -5.43 3.22 13.53
CA ILE A 122 -6.01 4.53 13.23
C ILE A 122 -7.53 4.44 13.07
N VAL A 123 -8.04 3.46 12.34
CA VAL A 123 -9.49 3.26 12.18
C VAL A 123 -10.16 2.98 13.53
N PHE A 124 -9.51 2.17 14.38
CA PHE A 124 -9.95 1.91 15.75
C PHE A 124 -10.02 3.20 16.56
N LEU A 125 -8.99 4.04 16.54
CA LEU A 125 -8.96 5.31 17.25
C LEU A 125 -10.03 6.27 16.75
N ILE A 126 -10.22 6.40 15.42
CA ILE A 126 -11.27 7.24 14.84
C ILE A 126 -12.65 6.79 15.34
N ARG A 127 -12.91 5.47 15.34
CA ARG A 127 -14.19 4.94 15.84
C ARG A 127 -14.35 5.16 17.33
N LEU A 128 -13.31 4.90 18.12
CA LEU A 128 -13.33 5.12 19.56
C LEU A 128 -13.68 6.58 19.90
N LEU A 129 -13.05 7.54 19.21
CA LEU A 129 -13.31 8.97 19.39
C LEU A 129 -14.75 9.35 18.98
N TRP A 130 -15.25 8.78 17.89
CA TRP A 130 -16.64 8.99 17.46
C TRP A 130 -17.64 8.52 18.52
N PHE A 131 -17.45 7.30 19.04
CA PHE A 131 -18.31 6.73 20.08
C PHE A 131 -18.28 7.53 21.37
N TRP A 132 -17.09 7.98 21.77
CA TRP A 132 -16.92 8.86 22.93
C TRP A 132 -17.69 10.17 22.76
N TRP A 133 -17.69 10.74 21.56
CA TRP A 133 -18.44 11.95 21.25
C TRP A 133 -19.97 11.75 21.25
N THR A 134 -20.45 10.60 20.76
CA THR A 134 -21.90 10.33 20.64
C THR A 134 -22.55 9.70 21.87
N GLY A 135 -21.77 9.32 22.88
CA GLY A 135 -22.29 8.81 24.16
C GLY A 135 -22.95 7.43 24.10
N ALA A 136 -22.50 6.52 23.24
CA ALA A 136 -23.08 5.18 23.16
C ALA A 136 -22.57 4.26 24.29
N GLU A 137 -23.41 3.34 24.77
CA GLU A 137 -23.19 2.61 26.03
C GLU A 137 -22.22 1.41 25.93
N SER A 138 -21.96 0.85 24.74
CA SER A 138 -21.18 -0.39 24.52
C SER A 138 -19.88 -0.18 23.70
N VAL A 139 -19.10 0.84 24.07
CA VAL A 139 -17.97 1.37 23.28
C VAL A 139 -16.92 0.32 22.87
N LEU A 140 -16.36 -0.46 23.80
CA LEU A 140 -15.20 -1.32 23.50
C LEU A 140 -15.53 -2.58 22.69
N VAL A 141 -16.68 -3.20 22.95
CA VAL A 141 -17.09 -4.43 22.26
C VAL A 141 -17.53 -4.13 20.83
N ASP A 142 -18.26 -3.02 20.61
CA ASP A 142 -18.73 -2.64 19.27
C ASP A 142 -17.60 -2.09 18.40
N VAL A 143 -16.72 -1.27 18.96
CA VAL A 143 -15.55 -0.74 18.22
C VAL A 143 -14.57 -1.88 17.92
N GLY A 144 -14.26 -2.71 18.91
CA GLY A 144 -13.37 -3.85 18.75
C GLY A 144 -13.91 -4.87 17.74
N GLY A 145 -15.20 -5.22 17.85
CA GLY A 145 -15.87 -6.14 16.93
C GLY A 145 -15.92 -5.63 15.49
N PHE A 146 -16.26 -4.35 15.30
CA PHE A 146 -16.29 -3.72 13.98
C PHE A 146 -14.91 -3.67 13.31
N VAL A 147 -13.88 -3.26 14.07
CA VAL A 147 -12.51 -3.19 13.55
C VAL A 147 -11.95 -4.58 13.29
N ALA A 148 -12.23 -5.55 14.18
CA ALA A 148 -11.81 -6.93 13.97
C ALA A 148 -12.47 -7.53 12.72
N LEU A 149 -13.77 -7.28 12.51
CA LEU A 149 -14.50 -7.77 11.35
C LEU A 149 -13.97 -7.15 10.05
N ILE A 150 -13.88 -5.82 9.98
CA ILE A 150 -13.38 -5.13 8.78
C ILE A 150 -11.91 -5.44 8.56
N GLY A 151 -11.10 -5.52 9.62
CA GLY A 151 -9.69 -5.87 9.53
C GLY A 151 -9.50 -7.29 9.02
N LEU A 152 -10.19 -8.26 9.59
CA LEU A 152 -10.17 -9.64 9.13
C LEU A 152 -10.60 -9.72 7.66
N PHE A 153 -11.71 -9.06 7.31
CA PHE A 153 -12.26 -9.11 5.96
C PHE A 153 -11.32 -8.44 4.94
N ALA A 154 -10.82 -7.25 5.25
CA ALA A 154 -9.86 -6.53 4.41
C ALA A 154 -8.57 -7.34 4.25
N THR A 155 -8.03 -7.90 5.34
CA THR A 155 -6.83 -8.75 5.28
C THR A 155 -7.09 -9.99 4.44
N VAL A 156 -8.14 -10.77 4.70
CA VAL A 156 -8.43 -11.99 3.91
C VAL A 156 -8.58 -11.68 2.42
N LEU A 157 -9.25 -10.58 2.06
CA LEU A 157 -9.46 -10.22 0.66
C LEU A 157 -8.24 -9.65 -0.05
N THR A 158 -7.28 -9.07 0.67
CA THR A 158 -6.20 -8.29 0.03
C THR A 158 -4.80 -8.80 0.35
N VAL A 159 -4.60 -9.57 1.42
CA VAL A 159 -3.28 -9.99 1.93
C VAL A 159 -2.50 -10.83 0.92
N TRP A 160 -3.20 -11.67 0.16
CA TRP A 160 -2.62 -12.52 -0.89
C TRP A 160 -2.01 -11.71 -2.02
N LEU A 161 -2.46 -10.46 -2.22
CA LEU A 161 -1.95 -9.56 -3.25
C LEU A 161 -1.01 -8.50 -2.67
N THR A 162 -1.33 -7.92 -1.50
CA THR A 162 -0.56 -6.83 -0.89
C THR A 162 0.80 -7.29 -0.38
N ILE A 163 0.92 -8.53 0.11
CA ILE A 163 2.21 -9.08 0.53
C ILE A 163 3.16 -9.23 -0.67
N PRO A 164 2.80 -9.97 -1.76
CA PRO A 164 3.68 -10.08 -2.92
C PRO A 164 4.01 -8.74 -3.54
N VAL A 165 3.04 -7.83 -3.68
CA VAL A 165 3.28 -6.49 -4.23
C VAL A 165 4.20 -5.68 -3.31
N GLY A 166 4.05 -5.79 -1.99
CA GLY A 166 4.96 -5.19 -1.01
C GLY A 166 6.40 -5.70 -1.18
N CYS A 167 6.58 -7.01 -1.22
CA CYS A 167 7.88 -7.65 -1.48
C CYS A 167 8.52 -7.19 -2.80
N VAL A 168 7.76 -7.20 -3.90
CA VAL A 168 8.23 -6.82 -5.23
C VAL A 168 8.58 -5.33 -5.28
N SER A 169 7.75 -4.46 -4.72
CA SER A 169 8.02 -3.02 -4.69
C SER A 169 9.27 -2.69 -3.89
N GLY A 170 9.48 -3.34 -2.74
CA GLY A 170 10.69 -3.19 -1.93
C GLY A 170 11.95 -3.71 -2.64
N ALA A 171 11.85 -4.85 -3.34
CA ALA A 171 12.94 -5.40 -4.14
C ALA A 171 13.33 -4.48 -5.31
N ILE A 172 12.34 -3.96 -6.05
CA ILE A 172 12.55 -3.01 -7.16
C ILE A 172 13.20 -1.73 -6.64
N TYR A 173 12.73 -1.20 -5.51
CA TYR A 173 13.29 0.01 -4.91
C TYR A 173 14.76 -0.18 -4.52
N GLU A 174 15.09 -1.29 -3.86
CA GLU A 174 16.47 -1.60 -3.50
C GLU A 174 17.36 -1.75 -4.75
N TYR A 175 16.89 -2.48 -5.76
CA TYR A 175 17.62 -2.69 -7.00
C TYR A 175 17.91 -1.38 -7.75
N ALA A 176 16.89 -0.53 -7.93
CA ALA A 176 17.05 0.78 -8.58
C ALA A 176 18.06 1.67 -7.85
N ARG A 177 18.11 1.58 -6.51
CA ARG A 177 19.08 2.31 -5.71
C ARG A 177 20.51 1.82 -5.92
N ARG A 178 20.74 0.50 -5.95
CA ARG A 178 22.08 -0.09 -6.15
C ARG A 178 22.68 0.32 -7.49
N ILE A 179 21.87 0.38 -8.56
CA ILE A 179 22.32 0.84 -9.88
C ILE A 179 22.69 2.33 -9.86
N SER A 180 21.91 3.16 -9.18
CA SER A 180 22.13 4.61 -9.14
C SER A 180 23.36 5.03 -8.32
N SER A 181 23.91 4.12 -7.51
CA SER A 181 25.13 4.32 -6.72
C SER A 181 26.40 3.75 -7.35
N ALA A 182 26.28 3.06 -8.49
CA ALA A 182 27.40 2.54 -9.28
C ALA A 182 27.79 3.54 -10.36
#